data_AF-B5WA65-F1
#
_entry.id   AF-B5WA65-F1
#
_cell.length_a   1.000
_cell.length_b   1.000
_cell.length_c   1.000
_cell.angle_alpha   90.00
_cell.angle_beta   90.00
_cell.angle_gamma   90.00
#
_symmetry.space_group_name_H-M   'P 1'
#
loop_
_entity.id
_entity.type
_entity.pdbx_description
1 polymer ?
#
loop_
_entity_poly.entity_id
_entity_poly.type
_entity_poly.pdbx_seq_one_letter_code
_entity_poly.pdbx_strand_id
1 'polypeptide(L)'
;MEQNYPENLDQNLLQDYYQALDAINTQHLKLLDAQRELSWHNSRKQEAYRLAEGFGFDDVSSLLSKIDCNYVSGENTDRERINKTLNEINISLEKIRDTKQKKYLEIESIKAEKQSKLQSLIDEKIKISQELDNIERKIEDLKNKKMFRLISTVIVALWVTIIWQEIYTTLLVTSIYLLIILSAI
;
A
#
# COMPACT_ATOMS: atom_id res chain seq x y z
N MET A 1 -35.14 48.55 -88.67
CA MET A 1 -33.92 48.46 -87.84
C MET A 1 -33.77 46.99 -87.48
N GLU A 2 -32.96 46.27 -88.24
CA GLU A 2 -32.62 44.89 -87.89
C GLU A 2 -31.80 44.91 -86.60
N GLN A 3 -32.34 44.33 -85.54
CA GLN A 3 -31.58 44.06 -84.33
C GLN A 3 -30.58 42.97 -84.69
N ASN A 4 -29.32 43.36 -84.81
CA ASN A 4 -28.20 42.46 -85.04
C ASN A 4 -27.94 41.72 -83.72
N TYR A 5 -28.67 40.61 -83.51
CA TYR A 5 -28.42 39.73 -82.38
C TYR A 5 -27.09 39.00 -82.63
N PRO A 6 -26.10 39.10 -81.74
CA PRO A 6 -24.86 38.37 -81.91
C PRO A 6 -25.17 36.87 -81.86
N GLU A 7 -24.79 36.16 -82.91
CA GLU A 7 -25.08 34.75 -83.19
C GLU A 7 -24.67 33.78 -82.05
N ASN A 8 -23.85 34.25 -81.10
CA ASN A 8 -23.23 33.46 -80.04
C ASN A 8 -23.60 33.90 -78.61
N LEU A 9 -24.57 34.80 -78.43
CA LEU A 9 -24.94 35.33 -77.10
C LEU A 9 -25.37 34.21 -76.13
N ASP A 10 -26.18 33.28 -76.63
CA ASP A 10 -26.71 32.16 -75.82
C ASP A 10 -25.63 31.13 -75.48
N GLN A 11 -24.62 30.95 -76.35
CA GLN A 11 -23.50 30.05 -76.08
C GLN A 11 -22.53 30.64 -75.04
N ASN A 12 -22.25 31.94 -75.11
CA ASN A 12 -21.42 32.62 -74.12
C ASN A 12 -22.09 32.62 -72.73
N LEU A 13 -23.41 32.87 -72.67
CA LEU A 13 -24.16 32.83 -71.41
C LEU A 13 -24.15 31.42 -70.78
N LEU A 14 -24.31 30.38 -71.62
CA LEU A 14 -24.25 29.00 -71.17
C LEU A 14 -22.84 28.62 -70.67
N GLN A 15 -21.79 29.09 -71.35
CA GLN A 15 -20.41 28.88 -70.94
C GLN A 15 -20.10 29.56 -69.60
N ASP A 16 -20.51 30.82 -69.43
CA ASP A 16 -20.34 31.57 -68.18
C ASP A 16 -21.09 30.89 -67.03
N TYR A 17 -22.28 30.35 -67.30
CA TYR A 17 -23.05 29.58 -66.31
C TYR A 17 -22.32 28.30 -65.88
N TYR A 18 -21.75 27.53 -66.81
CA TYR A 18 -20.96 26.34 -66.45
C TYR A 18 -19.68 26.69 -65.70
N GLN A 19 -19.00 27.77 -66.06
CA GLN A 19 -17.83 28.26 -65.32
C GLN A 19 -18.20 28.69 -63.90
N ALA A 20 -19.35 29.36 -63.72
CA ALA A 20 -19.84 29.73 -62.40
C ALA A 20 -20.18 28.49 -61.55
N LEU A 21 -20.83 27.48 -62.13
CA LEU A 21 -21.12 26.21 -61.44
C LEU A 21 -19.85 25.46 -61.04
N ASP A 22 -18.85 25.40 -61.92
CA ASP A 22 -17.57 24.75 -61.63
C ASP A 22 -16.80 25.49 -60.53
N ALA A 23 -16.82 26.83 -60.55
CA ALA A 23 -16.25 27.66 -59.50
C ALA A 23 -16.94 27.43 -58.15
N ILE A 24 -18.29 27.37 -58.13
CA ILE A 24 -19.07 27.07 -56.92
C ILE A 24 -18.73 25.67 -56.40
N ASN A 25 -18.69 24.66 -57.29
CA ASN A 25 -18.34 23.29 -56.91
C ASN A 25 -16.93 23.21 -56.33
N THR A 26 -15.96 23.87 -56.95
CA THR A 26 -14.58 23.95 -56.45
C THR A 26 -14.50 24.57 -55.06
N GLN A 27 -15.21 25.68 -54.83
CA GLN A 27 -15.25 26.31 -53.50
C GLN A 27 -15.96 25.44 -52.46
N HIS A 28 -17.04 24.74 -52.87
CA HIS A 28 -17.75 23.82 -52.00
C HIS A 28 -16.85 22.65 -51.56
N LEU A 29 -16.09 22.06 -52.47
CA LEU A 29 -15.12 21.00 -52.15
C LEU A 29 -14.03 21.50 -51.18
N LYS A 30 -13.48 22.71 -51.40
CA LYS A 30 -12.53 23.33 -50.46
C LYS A 30 -13.12 23.54 -49.07
N LEU A 31 -14.38 23.95 -48.99
CA LEU A 31 -15.08 24.12 -47.72
C LEU A 31 -15.26 22.78 -47.00
N LEU A 32 -15.64 21.73 -47.71
CA LEU A 32 -15.77 20.37 -47.15
C LEU A 32 -14.43 19.86 -46.61
N ASP A 33 -13.33 20.06 -47.35
CA ASP A 33 -12.00 19.70 -46.89
C ASP A 33 -11.59 20.48 -45.65
N ALA A 34 -11.82 21.80 -45.62
CA ALA A 34 -11.54 22.63 -44.45
C ALA A 34 -12.35 22.19 -43.22
N GLN A 35 -13.63 21.82 -43.42
CA GLN A 35 -14.49 21.31 -42.36
C GLN A 35 -13.96 19.97 -41.82
N ARG A 36 -13.48 19.09 -42.69
CA ARG A 36 -12.88 17.81 -42.30
C ARG A 36 -11.60 18.01 -41.49
N GLU A 37 -10.72 18.92 -41.93
CA GLU A 37 -9.49 19.27 -41.22
C GLU A 37 -9.79 19.85 -39.83
N LEU A 38 -10.74 20.78 -39.74
CA LEU A 38 -11.13 21.38 -38.46
C LEU A 38 -11.69 20.33 -37.49
N SER A 39 -12.52 19.41 -37.98
CA SER A 39 -13.05 18.31 -37.19
C SER A 39 -11.93 17.40 -36.65
N TRP A 40 -10.92 17.11 -37.47
CA TRP A 40 -9.77 16.32 -37.06
C TRP A 40 -8.97 17.03 -35.95
N HIS A 41 -8.67 18.31 -36.12
CA HIS A 41 -7.95 19.12 -35.13
C HIS A 41 -8.69 19.21 -33.80
N ASN A 42 -10.01 19.42 -33.83
CA ASN A 42 -10.83 19.45 -32.61
C ASN A 42 -10.78 18.12 -31.85
N SER A 43 -10.82 16.99 -32.57
CA SER A 43 -10.68 15.66 -31.96
C SER A 43 -9.32 15.47 -31.28
N ARG A 44 -8.22 15.83 -31.95
CA ARG A 44 -6.86 15.76 -31.37
C ARG A 44 -6.68 16.70 -30.17
N LYS A 45 -7.27 17.89 -30.24
CA LYS A 45 -7.29 18.84 -29.12
C LYS A 45 -7.96 18.21 -27.90
N GLN A 46 -9.17 17.67 -28.05
CA GLN A 46 -9.89 17.00 -26.96
C GLN A 46 -9.11 15.83 -26.37
N GLU A 47 -8.45 15.02 -27.21
CA GLU A 47 -7.62 13.92 -26.76
C GLU A 47 -6.40 14.40 -25.96
N ALA A 48 -5.74 15.48 -26.39
CA ALA A 48 -4.64 16.08 -25.67
C ALA A 48 -5.08 16.59 -24.28
N TYR A 49 -6.25 17.24 -24.17
CA TYR A 49 -6.83 17.64 -22.88
C TYR A 49 -7.07 16.44 -21.98
N ARG A 50 -7.70 15.38 -22.49
CA ARG A 50 -7.95 14.13 -21.74
C ARG A 50 -6.65 13.50 -21.21
N LEU A 51 -5.60 13.47 -22.03
CA LEU A 51 -4.31 12.94 -21.62
C LEU A 51 -3.65 13.83 -20.55
N ALA A 52 -3.75 15.14 -20.69
CA ALA A 52 -3.19 16.10 -19.73
C ALA A 52 -3.89 16.02 -18.37
N GLU A 53 -5.22 15.87 -18.34
CA GLU A 53 -5.98 15.57 -17.12
C GLU A 53 -5.49 14.26 -16.47
N GLY A 54 -5.16 13.25 -17.28
CA GLY A 54 -4.56 12.00 -16.81
C GLY A 54 -3.22 12.18 -16.08
N PHE A 55 -2.49 13.26 -16.36
CA PHE A 55 -1.26 13.66 -15.65
C PHE A 55 -1.52 14.66 -14.50
N GLY A 56 -2.76 15.11 -14.29
CA GLY A 56 -3.11 16.10 -13.27
C GLY A 56 -2.88 17.55 -13.71
N PHE A 57 -2.87 17.84 -15.01
CA PHE A 57 -2.92 19.20 -15.52
C PHE A 57 -4.38 19.63 -15.73
N ASP A 58 -4.88 20.53 -14.90
CA ASP A 58 -6.25 21.03 -14.98
C ASP A 58 -6.45 22.05 -16.12
N ASP A 59 -5.37 22.68 -16.60
CA ASP A 59 -5.43 23.64 -17.71
C ASP A 59 -4.18 23.58 -18.61
N VAL A 60 -4.38 23.02 -19.80
CA VAL A 60 -3.34 22.89 -20.84
C VAL A 60 -3.10 24.22 -21.58
N SER A 61 -3.99 25.20 -21.44
CA SER A 61 -3.83 26.52 -22.09
C SER A 61 -2.57 27.24 -21.62
N SER A 62 -2.16 27.01 -20.38
CA SER A 62 -0.90 27.50 -19.79
C SER A 62 0.36 26.92 -20.46
N LEU A 63 0.27 25.74 -21.09
CA LEU A 63 1.36 25.10 -21.83
C LEU A 63 1.41 25.60 -23.29
N LEU A 64 0.27 26.01 -23.85
CA LEU A 64 0.14 26.46 -25.23
C LEU A 64 0.81 27.82 -25.48
N SER A 65 1.00 28.66 -24.45
CA SER A 65 1.60 29.99 -24.61
C SER A 65 3.10 29.97 -24.99
N LYS A 66 3.74 28.80 -25.05
CA LYS A 66 5.19 28.64 -25.28
C LYS A 66 5.55 27.87 -26.55
N ILE A 67 4.57 27.32 -27.27
CA ILE A 67 4.84 26.49 -28.45
C ILE A 67 4.37 27.25 -29.68
N ASP A 68 5.32 27.81 -30.41
CA ASP A 68 5.11 28.39 -31.73
C ASP A 68 4.87 27.23 -32.72
N CYS A 69 3.62 26.78 -32.81
CA CYS A 69 3.21 25.75 -33.74
C CYS A 69 3.04 26.36 -35.14
N ASN A 70 4.12 26.43 -35.90
CA ASN A 70 4.06 26.67 -37.35
C ASN A 70 3.40 25.47 -38.02
N TYR A 71 2.07 25.49 -38.11
CA TYR A 71 1.29 24.50 -38.84
C TYR A 71 1.31 24.83 -40.33
N VAL A 72 1.87 23.94 -41.15
CA VAL A 72 1.78 24.04 -42.62
C VAL A 72 0.66 23.13 -43.08
N SER A 73 -0.49 23.74 -43.37
CA SER A 73 -1.69 23.05 -43.88
C SER A 73 -1.36 22.21 -45.12
N GLY A 74 -1.55 20.88 -45.03
CA GLY A 74 -1.49 19.97 -46.18
C GLY A 74 -0.40 18.90 -46.13
N GLU A 75 0.54 18.96 -45.18
CA GLU A 75 1.57 17.92 -45.04
C GLU A 75 1.12 16.80 -44.08
N ASN A 76 1.05 15.56 -44.59
CA ASN A 76 0.76 14.36 -43.78
C ASN A 76 1.74 14.18 -42.59
N THR A 77 2.93 14.76 -42.71
CA THR A 77 4.02 14.72 -41.73
C THR A 77 3.59 15.23 -40.34
N ASP A 78 2.76 16.27 -40.27
CA ASP A 78 2.34 16.85 -38.98
C ASP A 78 1.28 15.99 -38.29
N ARG A 79 0.41 15.32 -39.05
CA ARG A 79 -0.58 14.38 -38.49
C ARG A 79 0.08 13.17 -37.88
N GLU A 80 1.07 12.60 -38.55
CA GLU A 80 1.83 11.46 -38.05
C GLU A 80 2.59 11.82 -36.78
N ARG A 81 3.23 13.01 -36.74
CA ARG A 81 3.91 13.51 -35.55
C ARG A 81 2.96 13.66 -34.36
N ILE A 82 1.82 14.33 -34.56
CA ILE A 82 0.83 14.53 -33.49
C ILE A 82 0.31 13.18 -32.97
N ASN A 83 -0.09 12.27 -33.85
CA ASN A 83 -0.58 10.96 -33.46
C ASN A 83 0.49 10.14 -32.71
N LYS A 84 1.74 10.20 -33.19
CA LYS A 84 2.87 9.53 -32.52
C LYS A 84 3.08 10.07 -31.12
N THR A 85 3.11 11.39 -30.95
CA THR A 85 3.28 12.02 -29.63
C THR A 85 2.13 11.67 -28.69
N LEU A 86 0.87 11.74 -29.14
CA LEU A 86 -0.29 11.35 -28.32
C LEU A 86 -0.19 9.88 -27.89
N ASN A 87 0.25 9.00 -28.79
CA ASN A 87 0.41 7.58 -28.48
C ASN A 87 1.55 7.34 -27.45
N GLU A 88 2.69 8.01 -27.60
CA GLU A 88 3.80 7.94 -26.63
C GLU A 88 3.40 8.42 -25.23
N ILE A 89 2.60 9.50 -25.17
CA ILE A 89 2.02 10.02 -23.93
C ILE A 89 1.08 8.98 -23.31
N ASN A 90 0.21 8.36 -24.11
CA ASN A 90 -0.72 7.34 -23.63
C ASN A 90 0.01 6.10 -23.08
N ILE A 91 1.03 5.60 -23.78
CA ILE A 91 1.89 4.49 -23.30
C ILE A 91 2.56 4.85 -21.97
N SER A 92 3.00 6.11 -21.82
CA SER A 92 3.63 6.58 -20.58
C SER A 92 2.65 6.62 -19.41
N LEU A 93 1.40 7.06 -19.64
CA LEU A 93 0.33 7.00 -18.64
C LEU A 93 0.04 5.58 -18.19
N GLU A 94 -0.03 4.64 -19.13
CA GLU A 94 -0.27 3.23 -18.83
C GLU A 94 0.84 2.65 -17.93
N LYS A 95 2.11 2.91 -18.27
CA LYS A 95 3.26 2.52 -17.42
C LYS A 95 3.21 3.12 -16.02
N ILE A 96 2.79 4.38 -15.89
CA ILE A 96 2.64 5.04 -14.59
C ILE A 96 1.52 4.36 -13.79
N ARG A 97 0.38 4.04 -14.43
CA ARG A 97 -0.73 3.32 -13.80
C ARG A 97 -0.29 1.94 -13.30
N ASP A 98 0.40 1.17 -14.14
CA ASP A 98 0.92 -0.15 -13.79
C ASP A 98 1.91 -0.08 -12.63
N THR A 99 2.82 0.88 -12.67
CA THR A 99 3.80 1.10 -11.61
C THR A 99 3.10 1.46 -10.29
N LYS A 100 2.09 2.33 -10.33
CA LYS A 100 1.30 2.71 -9.15
C LYS A 100 0.55 1.51 -8.58
N GLN A 101 -0.04 0.67 -9.42
CA GLN A 101 -0.72 -0.56 -8.99
C GLN A 101 0.27 -1.55 -8.36
N LYS A 102 1.43 -1.77 -8.98
CA LYS A 102 2.48 -2.65 -8.43
C LYS A 102 2.97 -2.14 -7.07
N LYS A 103 3.17 -0.83 -6.93
CA LYS A 103 3.57 -0.21 -5.65
C LYS A 103 2.50 -0.36 -4.58
N TYR A 104 1.23 -0.21 -4.95
CA TYR A 104 0.12 -0.44 -4.02
C TYR A 104 0.12 -1.88 -3.48
N LEU A 105 0.26 -2.87 -4.37
CA LEU A 105 0.33 -4.28 -3.99
C LEU A 105 1.57 -4.60 -3.13
N GLU A 106 2.74 -4.02 -3.42
CA GLU A 106 3.93 -4.13 -2.57
C GLU A 106 3.70 -3.55 -1.16
N ILE A 107 3.03 -2.40 -1.05
CA ILE A 107 2.73 -1.79 0.26
C ILE A 107 1.77 -2.68 1.05
N GLU A 108 0.75 -3.23 0.39
CA GLU A 108 -0.25 -4.10 1.02
C GLU A 108 0.39 -5.41 1.51
N SER A 109 1.28 -6.02 0.73
CA SER A 109 1.99 -7.24 1.13
C SER A 109 2.93 -6.99 2.32
N ILE A 110 3.69 -5.89 2.32
CA ILE A 110 4.55 -5.50 3.44
C ILE A 110 3.71 -5.24 4.70
N LYS A 111 2.53 -4.62 4.56
CA LYS A 111 1.64 -4.38 5.70
C LYS A 111 1.15 -5.70 6.30
N ALA A 112 0.73 -6.64 5.46
CA ALA A 112 0.30 -7.96 5.90
C ALA A 112 1.43 -8.74 6.59
N GLU A 113 2.65 -8.70 6.03
CA GLU A 113 3.83 -9.33 6.62
C GLU A 113 4.15 -8.75 8.01
N LYS A 114 4.18 -7.42 8.13
CA LYS A 114 4.43 -6.74 9.41
C LYS A 114 3.36 -7.07 10.45
N GLN A 115 2.10 -7.17 10.04
CA GLN A 115 1.00 -7.53 10.94
C GLN A 115 1.13 -8.97 11.43
N SER A 116 1.47 -9.91 10.55
CA SER A 116 1.74 -11.31 10.92
C SER A 116 2.90 -11.42 11.91
N LYS A 117 4.01 -10.72 11.64
CA LYS A 117 5.18 -10.70 12.54
C LYS A 117 4.89 -10.05 13.89
N LEU A 118 4.04 -9.03 13.92
CA LEU A 118 3.59 -8.43 15.17
C LEU A 118 2.77 -9.42 15.99
N GLN A 119 1.86 -10.16 15.35
CA GLN A 119 1.05 -11.17 16.03
C GLN A 119 1.92 -12.30 16.59
N SER A 120 2.90 -12.79 15.83
CA SER A 120 3.81 -13.83 16.32
C SER A 120 4.62 -13.37 17.54
N LEU A 121 5.05 -12.11 17.57
CA LEU A 121 5.77 -11.54 18.72
C LEU A 121 4.86 -11.38 19.96
N ILE A 122 3.58 -11.06 19.75
CA ILE A 122 2.59 -11.02 20.84
C ILE A 122 2.38 -12.41 21.42
N ASP A 123 2.21 -13.42 20.56
CA ASP A 123 2.01 -14.81 20.99
C ASP A 123 3.24 -15.35 21.73
N GLU A 124 4.45 -15.05 21.24
CA GLU A 124 5.70 -15.39 21.90
C GLU A 124 5.83 -14.71 23.28
N LYS A 125 5.49 -13.43 23.37
CA LYS A 125 5.47 -12.70 24.66
C LYS A 125 4.50 -13.35 25.65
N ILE A 126 3.31 -13.74 25.20
CA ILE A 126 2.32 -14.43 26.06
C ILE A 126 2.90 -15.75 26.57
N LYS A 127 3.53 -16.53 25.68
CA LYS A 127 4.17 -17.81 26.05
C LYS A 127 5.28 -17.61 27.08
N ILE A 128 6.17 -16.64 26.86
CA ILE A 128 7.25 -16.30 27.81
C ILE A 128 6.66 -15.86 29.16
N SER A 129 5.58 -15.07 29.16
CA SER A 129 4.89 -14.67 30.39
C SER A 129 4.34 -15.87 31.15
N GLN A 130 3.73 -16.83 30.45
CA GLN A 130 3.23 -18.06 31.08
C GLN A 130 4.36 -18.93 31.64
N GLU A 131 5.50 -19.00 30.94
CA GLU A 131 6.68 -19.71 31.42
C GLU A 131 7.27 -19.04 32.67
N LEU A 132 7.31 -17.71 32.70
CA LEU A 132 7.72 -16.93 33.88
C LEU A 132 6.80 -17.19 35.08
N ASP A 133 5.48 -17.14 34.90
CA ASP A 133 4.52 -17.45 35.96
C ASP A 133 4.69 -18.88 36.49
N ASN A 134 4.98 -19.84 35.62
CA ASN A 134 5.22 -21.23 36.01
C ASN A 134 6.53 -21.38 36.80
N ILE A 135 7.58 -20.67 36.40
CA ILE A 135 8.85 -20.62 37.14
C ILE A 135 8.64 -19.98 38.52
N GLU A 136 7.88 -18.88 38.60
CA GLU A 136 7.57 -18.22 39.87
C GLU A 136 6.83 -19.15 40.84
N ARG A 137 5.81 -19.86 40.36
CA ARG A 137 5.12 -20.90 41.16
C ARG A 137 6.06 -22.01 41.63
N LYS A 138 6.98 -22.48 40.78
CA LYS A 138 8.00 -23.48 41.16
C LYS A 138 8.96 -22.96 42.22
N ILE A 139 9.36 -21.69 42.12
CA ILE A 139 10.21 -21.05 43.14
C ILE A 139 9.45 -20.97 44.47
N GLU A 140 8.18 -20.58 44.44
CA GLU A 140 7.34 -20.51 45.63
C GLU A 140 7.12 -21.89 46.28
N ASP A 141 6.84 -22.93 45.50
CA ASP A 141 6.74 -24.31 45.99
C ASP A 141 8.06 -24.78 46.62
N LEU A 142 9.20 -24.53 45.98
CA LEU A 142 10.52 -24.86 46.53
C LEU A 142 10.79 -24.11 47.85
N LYS A 143 10.39 -22.85 47.95
CA LYS A 143 10.50 -22.05 49.17
C LYS A 143 9.64 -22.65 50.28
N ASN A 144 8.38 -22.99 49.99
CA ASN A 144 7.46 -23.62 50.93
C ASN A 144 7.99 -24.98 51.39
N LYS A 145 8.50 -25.81 50.47
CA LYS A 145 9.10 -27.11 50.80
C LYS A 145 10.34 -26.99 51.69
N LYS A 146 11.22 -26.02 51.42
CA LYS A 146 12.38 -25.73 52.29
C LYS A 146 11.94 -25.26 53.67
N MET A 147 10.97 -24.35 53.73
CA MET A 147 10.42 -23.83 54.99
C MET A 147 9.78 -24.95 55.81
N PHE A 148 8.99 -25.82 55.19
CA PHE A 148 8.37 -26.96 55.85
C PHE A 148 9.42 -27.94 56.39
N ARG A 149 10.48 -28.21 55.63
CA ARG A 149 11.59 -29.06 56.08
C ARG A 149 12.29 -28.46 57.30
N LEU A 150 12.56 -27.16 57.30
CA LEU A 150 13.17 -26.45 58.44
C LEU A 150 12.28 -26.54 59.68
N ILE A 151 10.98 -26.24 59.54
CA ILE A 151 10.00 -26.34 60.64
C ILE A 151 9.95 -27.77 61.18
N SER A 152 9.89 -28.77 60.30
CA SER A 152 9.90 -30.19 60.70
C SER A 152 11.17 -30.56 61.48
N THR A 153 12.36 -30.13 61.05
CA THR A 153 13.60 -30.37 61.82
C THR A 153 13.59 -29.72 63.19
N VAL A 154 13.06 -28.50 63.31
CA VAL A 154 12.95 -27.80 64.60
C VAL A 154 11.99 -28.53 65.54
N ILE A 155 10.84 -28.96 65.03
CA ILE A 155 9.86 -29.75 65.80
C ILE A 155 10.49 -31.05 66.30
N VAL A 156 11.16 -31.82 65.42
CA VAL A 156 11.83 -33.08 65.81
C VAL A 156 12.91 -32.81 66.86
N ALA A 157 13.71 -31.76 66.71
CA ALA A 157 14.73 -31.40 67.69
C ALA A 157 14.11 -31.09 69.06
N LEU A 158 13.01 -30.33 69.11
CA LEU A 158 12.27 -30.06 70.34
C LEU A 158 11.74 -31.35 70.99
N TRP A 159 11.14 -32.25 70.21
CA TRP A 159 10.67 -33.55 70.72
C TRP A 159 11.81 -34.40 71.29
N VAL A 160 12.94 -34.50 70.58
CA VAL A 160 14.12 -35.23 71.06
C VAL A 160 14.62 -34.63 72.37
N THR A 161 14.68 -33.31 72.51
CA THR A 161 15.12 -32.67 73.76
C THR A 161 14.19 -32.95 74.95
N ILE A 162 12.87 -32.97 74.74
CA ILE A 162 11.89 -33.25 75.80
C ILE A 162 12.01 -34.71 76.26
N ILE A 163 12.03 -35.66 75.31
CA ILE A 163 12.16 -37.08 75.62
C ILE A 163 13.51 -37.37 76.30
N TRP A 164 14.59 -36.75 75.83
CA TRP A 164 15.90 -36.93 76.43
C TRP A 164 16.00 -36.33 77.83
N GLN A 165 15.31 -35.22 78.11
CA GLN A 165 15.17 -34.69 79.47
C GLN A 165 14.47 -35.69 80.39
N GLU A 166 13.37 -36.30 79.96
CA GLU A 166 12.65 -37.30 80.77
C GLU A 166 13.47 -38.57 81.00
N ILE A 167 14.16 -39.08 79.98
CA ILE A 167 15.04 -40.26 80.14
C ILE A 167 16.23 -39.94 81.03
N TYR A 168 16.90 -38.80 80.81
CA TYR A 168 18.05 -38.39 81.61
C TYR A 168 17.67 -38.12 83.06
N THR A 169 16.54 -37.46 83.32
CA THR A 169 16.03 -37.24 84.68
C THR A 169 15.64 -38.55 85.36
N THR A 170 14.99 -39.47 84.64
CA THR A 170 14.63 -40.79 85.19
C THR A 170 15.87 -41.64 85.50
N LEU A 171 16.89 -41.62 84.63
CA LEU A 171 18.18 -42.26 84.84
C LEU A 171 18.95 -41.64 86.01
N LEU A 172 18.92 -40.31 86.16
CA LEU A 172 19.55 -39.63 87.29
C LEU A 172 18.89 -40.01 88.61
N VAL A 173 17.55 -39.98 88.67
CA VAL A 173 16.80 -40.34 89.87
C VAL A 173 17.03 -41.80 90.23
N THR A 174 17.00 -42.71 89.25
CA THR A 174 17.29 -44.13 89.50
C THR A 174 18.76 -44.36 89.88
N SER A 175 19.72 -43.66 89.28
CA SER A 175 21.13 -43.74 89.65
C SER A 175 21.41 -43.18 91.04
N ILE A 176 20.74 -42.09 91.43
CA ILE A 176 20.80 -41.55 92.80
C ILE A 176 20.21 -42.56 93.78
N TYR A 177 19.06 -43.15 93.45
CA TYR A 177 18.42 -44.16 94.29
C TYR A 177 19.30 -45.41 94.45
N LEU A 178 19.97 -45.87 93.38
CA LEU A 178 20.93 -46.97 93.41
C LEU A 178 22.18 -46.64 94.24
N LEU A 179 22.70 -45.42 94.12
CA LEU A 179 23.83 -44.94 94.94
C LEU A 179 23.46 -44.85 96.43
N ILE A 180 22.24 -44.43 96.77
CA ILE A 180 21.74 -44.41 98.15
C ILE A 180 21.69 -45.85 98.72
N ILE A 181 21.16 -46.81 97.96
CA ILE A 181 21.09 -48.22 98.39
C ILE A 181 22.49 -48.82 98.56
N LEU A 182 23.40 -48.57 97.60
CA LEU A 182 24.79 -49.05 97.67
C LEU A 182 25.59 -48.42 98.83
N SER A 183 25.25 -47.20 99.26
CA SER A 183 25.89 -46.54 100.41
C SER A 183 25.35 -46.99 101.77
N ALA A 184 24.21 -47.71 101.78
CA ALA A 184 23.57 -48.22 102.99
C ALA A 184 23.91 -49.69 103.29
N ILE A 185 24.70 -50.33 102.42
CA ILE A 185 25.33 -51.65 102.60
C ILE A 185 26.80 -51.41 102.98
#